data_AF-A0AAV0IZJ6-F1
#
_entry.id   AF-A0AAV0IZJ6-F1
#
_cell.length_a   1.000
_cell.length_b   1.000
_cell.length_c   1.000
_cell.angle_alpha   90.00
_cell.angle_beta   90.00
_cell.angle_gamma   90.00
#
_symmetry.space_group_name_H-M   'P 1'
#
loop_
_entity.id
_entity.type
_entity.pdbx_description
1 polymer ?
#
loop_
_entity_poly.entity_id
_entity_poly.type
_entity_poly.pdbx_seq_one_letter_code
_entity_poly.pdbx_strand_id
1 'polypeptide(L)'
;MDRDYGFLNTVFHNITDTHVAHHLFSMMPHYHAMEATKAIKPILGEYYQFDGTPFIKAMWREAKECVYIEPDESDQTKGVFWYNNKL
;
A
#
# COMPACT_ATOMS: atom_id res chain seq x y z
N MET A 1 1.18 -0.99 3.76
CA MET A 1 0.88 0.33 4.36
C MET A 1 -0.58 0.65 4.14
N ASP A 2 -1.21 1.32 5.11
CA ASP A 2 -2.62 1.70 5.04
C ASP A 2 -2.81 2.95 4.19
N ARG A 3 -3.94 3.04 3.50
CA ARG A 3 -4.34 4.17 2.66
C ARG A 3 -5.83 4.46 2.83
N ASP A 4 -6.15 5.74 2.95
CA ASP A 4 -7.52 6.23 2.97
C ASP A 4 -7.97 6.64 1.56
N TYR A 5 -8.95 5.92 1.01
CA TYR A 5 -9.59 6.22 -0.28
C TYR A 5 -10.92 6.98 -0.12
N GLY A 6 -11.25 7.44 1.09
CA GLY A 6 -12.49 8.14 1.40
C GLY A 6 -13.70 7.23 1.27
N PHE A 7 -14.68 7.62 0.46
CA PHE A 7 -15.93 6.84 0.31
C PHE A 7 -15.69 5.42 -0.20
N LEU A 8 -14.61 5.22 -0.98
CA LEU A 8 -14.24 3.92 -1.52
C LEU A 8 -13.82 2.93 -0.45
N ASN A 9 -13.44 3.35 0.76
CA ASN A 9 -13.12 2.43 1.86
C ASN A 9 -14.34 1.54 2.15
N THR A 10 -15.55 2.09 2.13
CA THR A 10 -16.77 1.28 2.34
C THR A 10 -16.98 0.25 1.23
N VAL A 11 -16.74 0.65 -0.03
CA VAL A 11 -16.86 -0.22 -1.21
C VAL A 11 -15.85 -1.37 -1.15
N PHE A 12 -14.64 -1.10 -0.67
CA PHE A 12 -13.56 -2.08 -0.52
C PHE A 12 -13.50 -2.72 0.87
N HIS A 13 -14.56 -2.62 1.67
CA HIS A 13 -14.66 -3.22 3.01
C HIS A 13 -13.50 -2.83 3.96
N ASN A 14 -13.00 -1.61 3.83
CA ASN A 14 -11.88 -1.04 4.56
C ASN A 14 -10.54 -1.77 4.37
N ILE A 15 -10.38 -2.61 3.34
CA ILE A 15 -9.14 -3.37 3.16
C ILE A 15 -7.92 -2.47 2.94
N THR A 16 -8.12 -1.29 2.37
CA THR A 16 -7.05 -0.34 2.06
C THR A 16 -6.58 0.42 3.29
N ASP A 17 -7.49 0.78 4.20
CA ASP A 17 -7.23 1.45 5.48
C ASP A 17 -7.07 0.47 6.66
N THR A 18 -7.07 -0.84 6.39
CA THR A 18 -6.68 -1.92 7.31
C THR A 18 -5.63 -2.87 6.71
N HIS A 19 -4.92 -2.46 5.67
CA HIS A 19 -3.99 -3.31 4.92
C HIS A 19 -2.84 -3.87 5.79
N VAL A 20 -2.32 -3.08 6.72
CA VAL A 20 -1.31 -3.51 7.69
C VAL A 20 -1.87 -4.64 8.57
N ALA A 21 -3.08 -4.47 9.11
CA ALA A 21 -3.74 -5.53 9.88
C ALA A 21 -3.98 -6.79 9.03
N HIS A 22 -4.37 -6.62 7.77
CA HIS A 22 -4.52 -7.73 6.82
C HIS A 22 -3.21 -8.49 6.60
N HIS A 23 -2.07 -7.81 6.46
CA HIS A 23 -0.79 -8.52 6.31
C HIS A 23 -0.34 -9.26 7.58
N LEU A 24 -0.67 -8.73 8.77
CA LEU A 24 -0.40 -9.43 10.03
C LEU A 24 -1.34 -10.62 10.24
N PHE A 25 -2.60 -10.50 9.82
CA PHE A 25 -3.65 -11.48 10.04
C PHE A 25 -4.48 -11.70 8.77
N SER A 26 -3.88 -12.27 7.73
CA SER A 26 -4.50 -12.37 6.40
C SER A 26 -5.77 -13.21 6.34
N MET A 27 -5.98 -14.08 7.32
CA MET A 27 -7.18 -14.93 7.46
C MET A 27 -8.30 -14.26 8.27
N MET A 28 -8.07 -13.07 8.86
CA MET A 28 -9.08 -12.33 9.61
C MET A 28 -10.12 -11.73 8.65
N PRO A 29 -11.43 -11.90 8.89
CA PRO A 29 -12.44 -11.26 8.06
C PRO A 29 -12.51 -9.75 8.32
N HIS A 30 -13.01 -9.00 7.32
CA HIS A 30 -13.00 -7.53 7.35
C HIS A 30 -13.87 -6.90 8.47
N TYR A 31 -14.83 -7.64 9.05
CA TYR A 31 -15.82 -7.11 9.99
C TYR A 31 -15.19 -6.44 11.23
N HIS A 32 -14.06 -6.95 11.70
CA HIS A 32 -13.31 -6.41 12.85
C HIS A 32 -11.94 -5.85 12.45
N ALA A 33 -11.63 -5.74 11.15
CA ALA A 33 -10.31 -5.28 10.71
C ALA A 33 -10.02 -3.85 11.18
N MET A 34 -11.03 -2.99 11.23
CA MET A 34 -10.89 -1.61 11.75
C MET A 34 -10.59 -1.57 13.25
N GLU A 35 -11.20 -2.48 14.02
CA GLU A 35 -10.93 -2.62 15.45
C GLU A 35 -9.50 -3.10 15.68
N ALA A 36 -9.09 -4.14 14.96
CA ALA A 36 -7.73 -4.65 14.98
C ALA A 36 -6.71 -3.56 14.60
N THR A 37 -6.94 -2.80 13.51
CA THR A 37 -6.08 -1.68 13.10
C THR A 37 -5.91 -0.65 14.22
N LYS A 38 -6.99 -0.26 14.91
CA LYS A 38 -6.92 0.68 16.04
C LYS A 38 -6.10 0.12 17.20
N ALA A 39 -6.21 -1.17 17.49
CA ALA A 39 -5.47 -1.83 18.57
C ALA A 39 -3.98 -2.00 18.24
N ILE A 40 -3.61 -2.30 16.99
CA ILE A 40 -2.21 -2.52 16.59
C ILE A 40 -1.44 -1.23 16.36
N LYS A 41 -2.09 -0.13 15.94
CA LYS A 41 -1.45 1.18 15.69
C LYS A 41 -0.52 1.63 16.83
N PRO A 42 -0.96 1.68 18.11
CA PRO A 42 -0.07 2.08 19.21
C PRO A 42 1.04 1.06 19.51
N ILE A 43 0.84 -0.22 19.16
CA ILE A 43 1.85 -1.27 19.36
C ILE A 43 2.96 -1.14 18.32
N LEU A 44 2.59 -0.91 17.05
CA LEU A 44 3.52 -0.73 15.95
C LEU A 44 4.26 0.60 16.03
N GLY A 45 3.65 1.65 16.59
CA GLY A 45 4.30 2.95 16.80
C GLY A 45 4.88 3.50 15.49
N GLU A 46 6.19 3.75 15.47
CA GLU A 46 6.93 4.23 14.29
C GLU A 46 6.92 3.25 13.11
N TYR A 47 6.72 1.96 13.35
CA TYR A 47 6.64 0.94 12.30
C TYR A 47 5.29 0.93 11.58
N TYR A 48 4.26 1.59 12.11
CA TYR A 48 2.98 1.68 11.44
C TYR A 48 3.10 2.61 10.22
N GLN A 49 2.93 2.06 9.02
CA GLN A 49 3.06 2.79 7.75
C GLN A 49 1.69 3.20 7.21
N PHE A 50 1.51 4.50 7.00
CA PHE A 50 0.32 5.10 6.40
C PHE A 50 0.72 6.07 5.27
N ASP A 51 0.07 5.94 4.12
CA ASP A 51 0.22 6.85 2.97
C ASP A 51 -1.07 7.65 2.78
N GLY A 52 -1.01 8.93 3.17
CA GLY A 52 -2.12 9.88 3.08
C GLY A 52 -2.24 10.58 1.72
N THR A 53 -1.51 10.14 0.68
CA THR A 53 -1.65 10.71 -0.65
C THR A 53 -3.08 10.48 -1.15
N PRO A 54 -3.82 11.53 -1.58
CA PRO A 54 -5.17 11.36 -2.12
C PRO A 54 -5.18 10.32 -3.24
N PHE A 55 -6.13 9.38 -3.19
CA PHE A 55 -6.22 8.24 -4.11
C PHE A 55 -6.02 8.61 -5.58
N ILE A 56 -6.72 9.64 -6.06
CA ILE A 56 -6.62 10.10 -7.47
C ILE A 56 -5.21 10.61 -7.81
N LYS A 57 -4.56 11.30 -6.87
CA LYS A 57 -3.19 11.79 -7.04
C LYS A 57 -2.19 10.63 -7.06
N ALA A 58 -2.35 9.65 -6.16
CA ALA A 58 -1.52 8.46 -6.13
C ALA A 58 -1.68 7.67 -7.44
N MET A 59 -2.91 7.40 -7.87
CA MET A 59 -3.19 6.71 -9.12
C MET A 59 -2.56 7.41 -10.33
N TRP A 60 -2.73 8.74 -10.43
CA TRP A 60 -2.12 9.51 -11.52
C TRP A 60 -0.59 9.47 -11.51
N ARG A 61 0.02 9.52 -10.33
CA ARG A 61 1.48 9.36 -10.19
C ARG A 61 1.91 7.98 -10.68
N GLU A 62 1.33 6.90 -10.17
CA GLU A 62 1.74 5.55 -10.56
C GLU A 62 1.54 5.31 -12.06
N ALA A 63 0.43 5.80 -12.64
CA ALA A 63 0.17 5.68 -14.07
C ALA A 63 1.17 6.44 -14.97
N LYS A 64 1.81 7.51 -14.47
CA LYS A 64 2.81 8.29 -15.21
C LYS A 64 4.25 7.88 -14.96
N GLU A 65 4.55 7.45 -13.74
CA GLU A 65 5.93 7.19 -13.32
C GLU A 65 6.32 5.71 -13.45
N CYS A 66 5.35 4.79 -13.34
CA CYS A 66 5.58 3.34 -13.34
C CYS A 66 5.12 2.69 -14.65
N VAL A 67 5.73 3.06 -15.78
CA VAL A 67 5.27 2.67 -17.13
C VAL A 67 5.84 1.33 -17.59
N TYR A 68 7.13 1.11 -17.37
CA TYR A 68 7.82 -0.15 -17.67
C TYR A 68 8.84 -0.49 -16.58
N ILE A 69 9.36 -1.71 -16.60
CA ILE A 69 10.44 -2.14 -15.70
C ILE A 69 11.70 -2.48 -16.49
N GLU A 70 12.85 -2.20 -15.92
CA GLU A 70 14.16 -2.53 -16.48
C GLU A 70 15.10 -3.08 -15.39
N PRO A 71 16.05 -3.95 -15.74
CA PRO A 71 16.98 -4.50 -14.75
C PRO A 71 17.86 -3.40 -14.19
N ASP A 72 18.28 -3.57 -12.93
CA ASP A 72 19.20 -2.65 -12.27
C ASP A 72 20.47 -2.41 -13.10
N GLU A 73 20.78 -1.14 -13.35
CA GLU A 73 21.95 -0.74 -14.15
C GLU A 73 23.25 -1.19 -13.49
N SER A 74 23.29 -1.24 -12.16
CA SER A 74 24.51 -1.56 -11.41
C SER A 74 24.83 -3.05 -11.43
N ASP A 75 23.82 -3.92 -11.47
CA ASP A 75 24.00 -5.37 -11.54
C ASP A 75 22.78 -6.13 -12.09
N GLN A 76 22.84 -6.44 -13.38
CA GLN A 76 21.78 -7.18 -14.09
C GLN A 76 21.64 -8.65 -13.63
N THR A 77 22.59 -9.19 -12.87
CA THR A 77 22.56 -10.59 -12.40
C THR A 77 21.79 -10.79 -11.10
N LYS A 78 21.52 -9.71 -10.35
CA LYS A 78 20.83 -9.77 -9.05
C LYS A 78 19.32 -9.99 -9.14
N GLY A 79 18.73 -9.91 -10.33
CA GLY A 79 17.28 -10.05 -10.54
C GLY A 79 16.46 -8.91 -9.92
N VAL A 80 17.08 -7.74 -9.71
CA VAL A 80 16.41 -6.52 -9.25
C VAL A 80 15.97 -5.72 -10.46
N PHE A 81 14.73 -5.22 -10.44
CA PHE A 81 14.15 -4.40 -11.50
C PHE A 81 13.63 -3.08 -10.92
N TRP A 82 13.78 -2.00 -11.68
CA TRP A 82 13.26 -0.68 -11.34
C TRP A 82 12.20 -0.24 -12.35
N TYR A 83 11.21 0.49 -11.87
CA TYR A 83 10.22 1.11 -12.74
C TYR A 83 10.77 2.43 -13.32
N ASN A 84 10.41 2.74 -14.55
CA ASN A 84 10.79 3.97 -15.23
C ASN A 84 9.66 4.45 -16.17
N ASN A 85 9.76 5.70 -16.63
CA ASN A 85 8.83 6.35 -17.55
C ASN A 85 9.52 7.06 -18.73
N LYS A 86 10.84 6.98 -18.85
CA LYS A 86 11.60 7.53 -19.97
C LYS A 86 11.74 6.49 -21.09
N LEU A 87 10.75 6.43 -21.97
CA LEU A 87 10.84 5.66 -23.22
C LEU A 87 11.94 6.19 -24.14
#